data_AF-A0A6B2GCQ2-F1
#
_entry.id   AF-A0A6B2GCQ2-F1
#
_cell.length_a   1.000
_cell.length_b   1.000
_cell.length_c   1.000
_cell.angle_alpha   90.00
_cell.angle_beta   90.00
_cell.angle_gamma   90.00
#
_symmetry.space_group_name_H-M   'P 1'
#
loop_
_entity.id
_entity.type
_entity.pdbx_description
1 polymer ?
#
loop_
_entity_poly.entity_id
_entity_poly.type
_entity_poly.pdbx_seq_one_letter_code
_entity_poly.pdbx_strand_id
1 'polypeptide(L)'
;TKQAKKLSLKNVRISKLSNLSLQLYSLLLKEGYVKGDADSKALTLYFEKKLPKYEFSELGFREKLFLYKAYLWYSLILQDFVSSYKYSQKWVDLFDENPEMKIQNPVFYLKGIDYLLESLYFSKHKTKFNKVLKKLKYDVDYHNITINENTKTLAFLSYNQNKLNGYFLDGKFTEGLSYVSQLVKELKKYEFKIDAHHTMVFYYKIACMYFGANRNEDCIFYVEKIINNKDLKMREDLLCFSRILNLIAHYEAGIDADIEKLIVSTYKFLFKMNDLHQVQRKMILFLKNLSNIYPQDLKKAFIKLHAELKIYENHPFERRAFLYLDILSWLESKIENKSVELIIQQKAKLLVK
;
A
#
# COMPACT_ATOMS: atom_id res chain seq x y z
N THR A 1 -46.05 14.46 6.49
CA THR A 1 -46.32 13.09 6.99
C THR A 1 -45.09 12.52 7.70
N LYS A 2 -45.24 11.56 8.62
CA LYS A 2 -44.11 10.89 9.31
C LYS A 2 -43.11 10.25 8.32
N GLN A 3 -43.60 9.74 7.19
CA GLN A 3 -42.79 9.15 6.13
C GLN A 3 -41.85 10.15 5.46
N ALA A 4 -42.33 11.37 5.15
CA ALA A 4 -41.49 12.44 4.60
C ALA A 4 -40.37 12.86 5.58
N LYS A 5 -40.67 12.89 6.89
CA LYS A 5 -39.67 13.20 7.94
C LYS A 5 -38.59 12.10 8.03
N LYS A 6 -38.98 10.81 7.95
CA LYS A 6 -38.03 9.69 7.95
C LYS A 6 -37.12 9.70 6.71
N LEU A 7 -37.68 9.99 5.53
CA LEU A 7 -36.91 10.10 4.30
C LEU A 7 -35.94 11.30 4.33
N SER A 8 -36.40 12.45 4.84
CA SER A 8 -35.56 13.63 5.02
C SER A 8 -34.38 13.34 5.96
N LEU A 9 -34.62 12.71 7.11
CA LEU A 9 -33.56 12.32 8.05
C LEU A 9 -32.54 11.37 7.41
N LYS A 10 -33.01 10.38 6.64
CA LYS A 10 -32.15 9.45 5.90
C LYS A 10 -31.27 10.18 4.90
N ASN A 11 -31.82 11.12 4.12
CA ASN A 11 -31.07 11.91 3.16
C ASN A 11 -30.01 12.79 3.83
N VAL A 12 -30.34 13.44 4.94
CA VAL A 12 -29.39 14.23 5.73
C VAL A 12 -28.26 13.34 6.26
N ARG A 13 -28.57 12.14 6.76
CA ARG A 13 -27.57 11.19 7.27
C ARG A 13 -26.63 10.72 6.16
N ILE A 14 -27.17 10.32 5.00
CA ILE A 14 -26.39 9.94 3.82
C ILE A 14 -25.46 11.07 3.39
N SER A 15 -25.97 12.31 3.30
CA SER A 15 -25.17 13.47 2.91
C SER A 15 -24.00 13.70 3.87
N LYS A 16 -24.25 13.66 5.19
CA LYS A 16 -23.21 13.82 6.21
C LYS A 16 -22.15 12.71 6.15
N LEU A 17 -22.57 11.44 6.08
CA LEU A 17 -21.64 10.30 6.00
C LEU A 17 -20.83 10.29 4.70
N SER A 18 -21.48 10.58 3.57
CA SER A 18 -20.81 10.68 2.28
C SER A 18 -19.75 11.77 2.30
N ASN A 19 -20.09 12.97 2.78
CA ASN A 19 -19.16 14.08 2.91
C ASN A 19 -17.97 13.74 3.82
N LEU A 20 -18.23 13.20 5.02
CA LEU A 20 -17.18 12.75 5.93
C LEU A 20 -16.25 11.73 5.25
N SER A 21 -16.81 10.72 4.57
CA SER A 21 -16.02 9.70 3.88
C SER A 21 -15.17 10.29 2.74
N LEU A 22 -15.69 11.27 1.99
CA LEU A 22 -14.93 11.94 0.92
C LEU A 22 -13.81 12.81 1.47
N GLN A 23 -14.07 13.53 2.57
CA GLN A 23 -13.07 14.37 3.23
C GLN A 23 -11.92 13.54 3.79
N LEU A 24 -12.22 12.41 4.45
CA LEU A 24 -11.20 11.49 4.94
C LEU A 24 -10.42 10.84 3.80
N TYR A 25 -11.09 10.44 2.72
CA TYR A 25 -10.40 9.89 1.55
C TYR A 25 -9.46 10.91 0.91
N SER A 26 -9.90 12.17 0.76
CA SER A 26 -9.07 13.27 0.27
C SER A 26 -7.86 13.51 1.18
N LEU A 27 -8.06 13.47 2.50
CA LEU A 27 -6.99 13.59 3.49
C LEU A 27 -5.95 12.46 3.35
N LEU A 28 -6.41 11.21 3.21
CA LEU A 28 -5.52 10.06 2.97
C LEU A 28 -4.70 10.22 1.68
N LEU A 29 -5.32 10.69 0.58
CA LEU A 29 -4.61 10.87 -0.69
C LEU A 29 -3.56 11.99 -0.63
N LYS A 30 -3.85 13.06 0.13
CA LYS A 30 -3.00 14.25 0.19
C LYS A 30 -1.89 14.14 1.23
N GLU A 31 -2.24 13.78 2.45
CA GLU A 31 -1.34 13.81 3.62
C GLU A 31 -0.83 12.41 4.01
N GLY A 32 -1.46 11.34 3.49
CA GLY A 32 -1.09 9.96 3.81
C GLY A 32 -1.47 9.56 5.23
N TYR A 33 -0.53 8.92 5.92
CA TYR A 33 -0.70 8.46 7.31
C TYR A 33 -0.33 9.55 8.33
N VAL A 34 -0.93 9.52 9.51
CA VAL A 34 -0.55 10.40 10.62
C VAL A 34 0.94 10.26 10.96
N LYS A 35 1.60 11.39 11.21
CA LYS A 35 3.05 11.46 11.47
C LYS A 35 3.39 11.56 12.96
N GLY A 36 2.41 11.80 13.82
CA GLY A 36 2.58 11.85 15.27
C GLY A 36 1.26 12.02 16.03
N ASP A 37 1.37 12.17 17.35
CA ASP A 37 0.21 12.22 18.25
C ASP A 37 -0.70 13.43 18.00
N ALA A 38 -0.13 14.58 17.62
CA ALA A 38 -0.91 15.78 17.33
C ALA A 38 -1.86 15.55 16.14
N ASP A 39 -1.35 14.98 15.05
CA ASP A 39 -2.12 14.63 13.86
C ASP A 39 -3.21 13.59 14.19
N SER A 40 -2.85 12.57 14.98
CA SER A 40 -3.77 11.52 15.41
C SER A 40 -4.95 12.07 16.23
N LYS A 41 -4.66 12.96 17.19
CA LYS A 41 -5.68 13.65 18.00
C LYS A 41 -6.54 14.56 17.14
N ALA A 42 -5.94 15.35 16.24
CA ALA A 42 -6.67 16.24 15.34
C ALA A 42 -7.63 15.46 14.42
N LEU A 43 -7.17 14.35 13.85
CA LEU A 43 -7.99 13.46 13.03
C LEU A 43 -9.15 12.86 13.82
N THR A 44 -8.89 12.37 15.03
CA THR A 44 -9.92 11.75 15.88
C THR A 44 -11.00 12.75 16.28
N LEU A 45 -10.60 13.94 16.74
CA LEU A 45 -11.54 15.03 17.04
C LEU A 45 -12.37 15.43 15.80
N TYR A 46 -11.74 15.49 14.63
CA TYR A 46 -12.44 15.78 13.37
C TYR A 46 -13.46 14.70 13.03
N PHE A 47 -13.06 13.43 13.11
CA PHE A 47 -13.91 12.27 12.82
C PHE A 47 -15.13 12.25 13.74
N GLU A 48 -14.92 12.32 15.04
CA GLU A 48 -15.98 12.28 16.06
C GLU A 48 -16.95 13.46 15.93
N LYS A 49 -16.43 14.67 15.69
CA LYS A 49 -17.25 15.87 15.51
C LYS A 49 -18.14 15.81 14.26
N LYS A 50 -17.66 15.17 13.19
CA LYS A 50 -18.36 15.11 11.89
C LYS A 50 -19.23 13.88 11.74
N LEU A 51 -19.02 12.83 12.54
CA LEU A 51 -19.82 11.62 12.52
C LEU A 51 -21.25 11.95 13.00
N PRO A 52 -22.30 11.81 12.15
CA PRO A 52 -23.66 12.05 12.58
C PRO A 52 -24.11 11.00 13.61
N LYS A 53 -25.03 11.35 14.50
CA LYS A 53 -25.71 10.36 15.35
C LYS A 53 -26.52 9.39 14.48
N TYR A 54 -26.45 8.09 14.79
CA TYR A 54 -27.20 7.06 14.09
C TYR A 54 -27.54 5.89 15.02
N GLU A 55 -28.65 5.21 14.71
CA GLU A 55 -28.94 3.87 15.20
C GLU A 55 -28.67 2.89 14.06
N PHE A 56 -27.84 1.87 14.32
CA PHE A 56 -27.35 0.99 13.25
C PHE A 56 -28.47 0.17 12.58
N SER A 57 -29.48 -0.24 13.35
CA SER A 57 -30.68 -0.95 12.89
C SER A 57 -31.50 -0.15 11.87
N GLU A 58 -31.39 1.18 11.89
CA GLU A 58 -32.11 2.05 10.96
C GLU A 58 -31.39 2.30 9.63
N LEU A 59 -30.12 1.89 9.51
CA LEU A 59 -29.30 2.22 8.35
C LEU A 59 -29.63 1.33 7.15
N GLY A 60 -29.93 1.96 6.02
CA GLY A 60 -30.00 1.27 4.72
C GLY A 60 -28.61 1.06 4.09
N PHE A 61 -28.60 0.39 2.93
CA PHE A 61 -27.37 0.07 2.18
C PHE A 61 -26.43 1.26 2.02
N ARG A 62 -26.91 2.39 1.47
CA ARG A 62 -26.06 3.57 1.21
C ARG A 62 -25.47 4.19 2.49
N GLU A 63 -26.25 4.23 3.58
CA GLU A 63 -25.77 4.76 4.86
C GLU A 63 -24.68 3.86 5.44
N LYS A 64 -24.90 2.54 5.46
CA LYS A 64 -23.90 1.55 5.88
C LYS A 64 -22.63 1.65 5.05
N LEU A 65 -22.76 1.75 3.73
CA LEU A 65 -21.64 1.91 2.81
C LEU A 65 -20.77 3.13 3.16
N PHE A 66 -21.37 4.33 3.27
CA PHE A 66 -20.60 5.53 3.58
C PHE A 66 -20.05 5.53 5.01
N LEU A 67 -20.78 4.93 5.96
CA LEU A 67 -20.28 4.72 7.32
C LEU A 67 -19.03 3.84 7.33
N TYR A 68 -19.07 2.69 6.68
CA TYR A 68 -17.93 1.77 6.58
C TYR A 68 -16.74 2.41 5.87
N LYS A 69 -16.99 3.16 4.78
CA LYS A 69 -15.94 3.94 4.11
C LYS A 69 -15.31 4.98 5.02
N ALA A 70 -16.11 5.74 5.77
CA ALA A 70 -15.59 6.74 6.70
C ALA A 70 -14.69 6.10 7.77
N TYR A 71 -15.14 5.02 8.40
CA TYR A 71 -14.33 4.29 9.37
C TYR A 71 -13.09 3.64 8.75
N LEU A 72 -13.17 3.11 7.53
CA LEU A 72 -12.03 2.56 6.81
C LEU A 72 -10.95 3.62 6.59
N TRP A 73 -11.30 4.79 6.06
CA TRP A 73 -10.33 5.87 5.85
C TRP A 73 -9.73 6.37 7.15
N TYR A 74 -10.57 6.58 8.17
CA TYR A 74 -10.11 6.94 9.50
C TYR A 74 -9.08 5.92 10.04
N SER A 75 -9.38 4.63 9.93
CA SER A 75 -8.51 3.54 10.38
C SER A 75 -7.20 3.50 9.58
N LEU A 76 -7.26 3.65 8.25
CA LEU A 76 -6.08 3.63 7.39
C LEU A 76 -5.15 4.80 7.72
N ILE A 77 -5.67 6.02 7.88
CA ILE A 77 -4.85 7.20 8.19
C ILE A 77 -4.14 7.03 9.55
N LEU A 78 -4.79 6.39 10.53
CA LEU A 78 -4.19 6.00 11.82
C LEU A 78 -3.28 4.77 11.77
N GLN A 79 -3.18 4.11 10.61
CA GLN A 79 -2.51 2.82 10.43
C GLN A 79 -3.13 1.69 11.29
N ASP A 80 -4.37 1.81 11.74
CA ASP A 80 -5.10 0.73 12.41
C ASP A 80 -5.56 -0.32 11.38
N PHE A 81 -4.67 -1.24 11.05
CA PHE A 81 -4.92 -2.28 10.04
C PHE A 81 -6.00 -3.28 10.48
N VAL A 82 -6.18 -3.49 11.79
CA VAL A 82 -7.23 -4.37 12.31
C VAL A 82 -8.60 -3.77 12.02
N SER A 83 -8.79 -2.49 12.34
CA SER A 83 -10.03 -1.78 12.01
C SER A 83 -10.18 -1.61 10.50
N SER A 84 -9.09 -1.36 9.76
CA SER A 84 -9.12 -1.26 8.29
C SER A 84 -9.64 -2.56 7.66
N TYR A 85 -9.15 -3.71 8.12
CA TYR A 85 -9.68 -5.01 7.71
C TYR A 85 -11.16 -5.19 8.10
N LYS A 86 -11.54 -4.86 9.34
CA LYS A 86 -12.93 -4.96 9.81
C LYS A 86 -13.89 -4.16 8.92
N TYR A 87 -13.57 -2.91 8.60
CA TYR A 87 -14.48 -2.04 7.85
C TYR A 87 -14.43 -2.28 6.34
N SER A 88 -13.29 -2.68 5.76
CA SER A 88 -13.23 -3.14 4.37
C SER A 88 -13.98 -4.45 4.17
N GLN A 89 -13.88 -5.39 5.13
CA GLN A 89 -14.66 -6.63 5.09
C GLN A 89 -16.16 -6.34 5.16
N LYS A 90 -16.61 -5.51 6.11
CA LYS A 90 -18.02 -5.09 6.20
C LYS A 90 -18.54 -4.40 4.94
N TRP A 91 -17.68 -3.63 4.26
CA TRP A 91 -18.02 -3.04 2.96
C TRP A 91 -18.24 -4.15 1.92
N VAL A 92 -17.30 -5.08 1.75
CA VAL A 92 -17.46 -6.18 0.78
C VAL A 92 -18.66 -7.07 1.11
N ASP A 93 -18.85 -7.42 2.39
CA ASP A 93 -20.00 -8.22 2.87
C ASP A 93 -21.32 -7.55 2.50
N LEU A 94 -21.41 -6.21 2.62
CA LEU A 94 -22.61 -5.48 2.23
C LEU A 94 -23.00 -5.69 0.75
N PHE A 95 -22.02 -5.86 -0.14
CA PHE A 95 -22.26 -6.18 -1.56
C PHE A 95 -22.49 -7.67 -1.81
N ASP A 96 -21.93 -8.55 -0.97
CA ASP A 96 -22.19 -9.99 -1.05
C ASP A 96 -23.59 -10.35 -0.56
N GLU A 97 -24.08 -9.65 0.45
CA GLU A 97 -25.46 -9.73 0.97
C GLU A 97 -26.49 -9.10 0.02
N ASN A 98 -26.07 -8.22 -0.90
CA ASN A 98 -26.93 -7.51 -1.85
C ASN A 98 -26.33 -7.58 -3.28
N PRO A 99 -26.31 -8.77 -3.93
CA PRO A 99 -25.59 -8.97 -5.19
C PRO A 99 -26.01 -8.04 -6.33
N GLU A 100 -27.26 -7.59 -6.36
CA GLU A 100 -27.77 -6.60 -7.33
C GLU A 100 -27.01 -5.27 -7.23
N MET A 101 -26.47 -4.93 -6.05
CA MET A 101 -25.66 -3.73 -5.87
C MET A 101 -24.29 -3.85 -6.52
N LYS A 102 -23.77 -5.06 -6.76
CA LYS A 102 -22.54 -5.28 -7.55
C LYS A 102 -22.74 -4.90 -9.02
N ILE A 103 -23.95 -5.15 -9.54
CA ILE A 103 -24.35 -4.77 -10.89
C ILE A 103 -24.62 -3.27 -10.99
N GLN A 104 -25.34 -2.70 -10.03
CA GLN A 104 -25.72 -1.29 -10.03
C GLN A 104 -24.57 -0.34 -9.67
N ASN A 105 -23.66 -0.77 -8.79
CA ASN A 105 -22.58 0.06 -8.24
C ASN A 105 -21.21 -0.65 -8.30
N PRO A 106 -20.78 -1.14 -9.49
CA PRO A 106 -19.59 -1.98 -9.64
C PRO A 106 -18.30 -1.27 -9.18
N VAL A 107 -18.21 0.05 -9.36
CA VAL A 107 -17.05 0.84 -8.93
C VAL A 107 -16.88 0.81 -7.40
N PHE A 108 -17.98 0.91 -6.65
CA PHE A 108 -17.91 0.82 -5.19
C PHE A 108 -17.57 -0.59 -4.73
N TYR A 109 -18.05 -1.63 -5.42
CA TYR A 109 -17.65 -2.99 -5.11
C TYR A 109 -16.14 -3.21 -5.36
N LEU A 110 -15.65 -2.85 -6.55
CA LEU A 110 -14.25 -3.00 -6.94
C LEU A 110 -13.31 -2.24 -6.00
N LYS A 111 -13.67 -1.03 -5.57
CA LYS A 111 -12.89 -0.31 -4.56
C LYS A 111 -12.94 -1.02 -3.20
N GLY A 112 -14.10 -1.48 -2.74
CA GLY A 112 -14.22 -2.17 -1.46
C GLY A 112 -13.36 -3.44 -1.38
N ILE A 113 -13.39 -4.26 -2.44
CA ILE A 113 -12.60 -5.49 -2.50
C ILE A 113 -11.10 -5.22 -2.63
N ASP A 114 -10.70 -4.16 -3.34
CA ASP A 114 -9.31 -3.72 -3.42
C ASP A 114 -8.75 -3.34 -2.03
N TYR A 115 -9.48 -2.53 -1.26
CA TYR A 115 -9.07 -2.18 0.12
C TYR A 115 -9.12 -3.36 1.09
N LEU A 116 -10.01 -4.33 0.88
CA LEU A 116 -10.00 -5.57 1.64
C LEU A 116 -8.73 -6.37 1.36
N LEU A 117 -8.34 -6.50 0.09
CA LEU A 117 -7.09 -7.16 -0.29
C LEU A 117 -5.88 -6.44 0.27
N GLU A 118 -5.84 -5.11 0.18
CA GLU A 118 -4.76 -4.29 0.76
C GLU A 118 -4.66 -4.47 2.29
N SER A 119 -5.78 -4.44 3.02
CA SER A 119 -5.80 -4.65 4.47
C SER A 119 -5.31 -6.05 4.86
N LEU A 120 -5.70 -7.07 4.08
CA LEU A 120 -5.25 -8.45 4.26
C LEU A 120 -3.75 -8.61 3.95
N TYR A 121 -3.24 -7.89 2.94
CA TYR A 121 -1.83 -7.84 2.60
C TYR A 121 -1.01 -7.23 3.73
N PHE A 122 -1.37 -6.04 4.22
CA PHE A 122 -0.66 -5.39 5.33
C PHE A 122 -0.69 -6.20 6.62
N SER A 123 -1.79 -6.92 6.87
CA SER A 123 -1.92 -7.82 8.02
C SER A 123 -1.32 -9.21 7.80
N LYS A 124 -0.71 -9.46 6.63
CA LYS A 124 -0.09 -10.74 6.23
C LYS A 124 -1.03 -11.97 6.32
N HIS A 125 -2.34 -11.77 6.17
CA HIS A 125 -3.36 -12.84 6.22
C HIS A 125 -3.49 -13.59 4.88
N LYS A 126 -2.44 -14.32 4.50
CA LYS A 126 -2.28 -14.99 3.19
C LYS A 126 -3.46 -15.86 2.76
N THR A 127 -3.95 -16.75 3.63
CA THR A 127 -5.04 -17.69 3.27
C THR A 127 -6.31 -16.95 2.87
N LYS A 128 -6.68 -15.91 3.63
CA LYS A 128 -7.86 -15.09 3.33
C LYS A 128 -7.62 -14.17 2.14
N PHE A 129 -6.43 -13.57 2.01
CA PHE A 129 -6.02 -12.80 0.84
C PHE A 129 -6.23 -13.58 -0.46
N ASN A 130 -5.72 -14.81 -0.54
CA ASN A 130 -5.84 -15.66 -1.72
C ASN A 130 -7.30 -16.02 -2.05
N LYS A 131 -8.15 -16.23 -1.04
CA LYS A 131 -9.58 -16.47 -1.23
C LYS A 131 -10.27 -15.23 -1.83
N VAL A 132 -10.01 -14.05 -1.28
CA VAL A 132 -10.60 -12.78 -1.77
C VAL A 132 -10.11 -12.45 -3.18
N LEU A 133 -8.83 -12.68 -3.49
CA LEU A 133 -8.28 -12.41 -4.82
C LEU A 133 -8.90 -13.34 -5.89
N LYS A 134 -9.12 -14.61 -5.56
CA LYS A 134 -9.84 -15.55 -6.42
C LYS A 134 -11.29 -15.12 -6.62
N LYS A 135 -11.96 -14.64 -5.56
CA LYS A 135 -13.32 -14.08 -5.67
C LYS A 135 -13.39 -12.86 -6.59
N LEU A 136 -12.43 -11.92 -6.49
CA LEU A 136 -12.34 -10.79 -7.41
C LEU A 136 -12.20 -11.27 -8.86
N LYS A 137 -11.30 -12.22 -9.13
CA LYS A 137 -11.13 -12.82 -10.46
C LYS A 137 -12.43 -13.44 -10.98
N TYR A 138 -13.08 -14.24 -10.13
CA TYR A 138 -14.35 -14.91 -10.45
C TYR A 138 -15.45 -13.89 -10.79
N ASP A 139 -15.63 -12.86 -9.95
CA ASP A 139 -16.68 -11.86 -10.17
C ASP A 139 -16.47 -11.06 -11.47
N VAL A 140 -15.21 -10.83 -11.87
CA VAL A 140 -14.86 -10.17 -13.13
C VAL A 140 -15.06 -11.09 -14.33
N ASP A 141 -14.53 -12.31 -14.29
CA ASP A 141 -14.57 -13.24 -15.43
C ASP A 141 -16.01 -13.70 -15.75
N TYR A 142 -16.81 -13.96 -14.71
CA TYR A 142 -18.19 -14.42 -14.85
C TYR A 142 -19.22 -13.29 -14.87
N HIS A 143 -18.77 -12.03 -14.96
CA HIS A 143 -19.64 -10.85 -15.07
C HIS A 143 -20.66 -10.72 -13.92
N ASN A 144 -20.29 -11.11 -12.70
CA ASN A 144 -21.08 -10.88 -11.48
C ASN A 144 -21.08 -9.39 -11.07
N ILE A 145 -20.34 -8.55 -11.80
CA ILE A 145 -20.33 -7.10 -11.74
C ILE A 145 -20.55 -6.56 -13.16
N THR A 146 -21.08 -5.34 -13.28
CA THR A 146 -21.21 -4.69 -14.58
C THR A 146 -19.83 -4.32 -15.14
N ILE A 147 -19.48 -4.87 -16.31
CA ILE A 147 -18.25 -4.59 -17.03
C ILE A 147 -18.51 -3.55 -18.14
N ASN A 148 -17.89 -2.39 -18.00
CA ASN A 148 -17.75 -1.35 -19.02
C ASN A 148 -16.28 -0.91 -19.07
N GLU A 149 -15.91 0.02 -19.95
CA GLU A 149 -14.51 0.45 -20.10
C GLU A 149 -13.87 0.95 -18.79
N ASN A 150 -14.63 1.66 -17.96
CA ASN A 150 -14.15 2.18 -16.68
C ASN A 150 -13.97 1.05 -15.65
N THR A 151 -14.97 0.17 -15.49
CA THR A 151 -14.89 -0.93 -14.52
C THR A 151 -13.92 -2.02 -14.95
N LYS A 152 -13.73 -2.22 -16.26
CA LYS A 152 -12.69 -3.08 -16.82
C LYS A 152 -11.30 -2.57 -16.48
N THR A 153 -11.06 -1.26 -16.65
CA THR A 153 -9.81 -0.62 -16.25
C THR A 153 -9.58 -0.76 -14.74
N LEU A 154 -10.60 -0.47 -13.92
CA LEU A 154 -10.49 -0.60 -12.47
C LEU A 154 -10.25 -2.05 -12.01
N ALA A 155 -10.93 -3.02 -12.62
CA ALA A 155 -10.73 -4.43 -12.34
C ALA A 155 -9.30 -4.88 -12.73
N PHE A 156 -8.80 -4.43 -13.88
CA PHE A 156 -7.42 -4.65 -14.30
C PHE A 156 -6.42 -4.10 -13.28
N LEU A 157 -6.58 -2.84 -12.86
CA LEU A 157 -5.73 -2.20 -11.85
C LEU A 157 -5.74 -3.01 -10.54
N SER A 158 -6.94 -3.24 -10.00
CA SER A 158 -7.14 -3.88 -8.68
C SER A 158 -6.60 -5.32 -8.68
N TYR A 159 -6.92 -6.12 -9.70
CA TYR A 159 -6.48 -7.51 -9.77
C TYR A 159 -4.97 -7.61 -9.92
N ASN A 160 -4.36 -6.89 -10.86
CA ASN A 160 -2.94 -7.05 -11.15
C ASN A 160 -2.05 -6.49 -10.03
N GLN A 161 -2.43 -5.37 -9.40
CA GLN A 161 -1.69 -4.87 -8.23
C GLN A 161 -1.73 -5.86 -7.06
N ASN A 162 -2.89 -6.47 -6.79
CA ASN A 162 -3.01 -7.47 -5.73
C ASN A 162 -2.40 -8.83 -6.11
N LYS A 163 -2.33 -9.17 -7.39
CA LYS A 163 -1.60 -10.37 -7.84
C LYS A 163 -0.10 -10.24 -7.55
N LEU A 164 0.49 -9.04 -7.74
CA LEU A 164 1.85 -8.74 -7.32
C LEU A 164 2.02 -8.84 -5.79
N ASN A 165 1.06 -8.31 -5.02
CA ASN A 165 1.05 -8.47 -3.55
C ASN A 165 1.05 -9.95 -3.12
N GLY A 166 0.36 -10.82 -3.85
CA GLY A 166 0.38 -12.26 -3.62
C GLY A 166 1.78 -12.87 -3.74
N TYR A 167 2.54 -12.49 -4.77
CA TYR A 167 3.94 -12.92 -4.91
C TYR A 167 4.82 -12.42 -3.76
N PHE A 168 4.58 -11.20 -3.27
CA PHE A 168 5.31 -10.65 -2.12
C PHE A 168 5.01 -11.43 -0.83
N LEU A 169 3.74 -11.76 -0.56
CA LEU A 169 3.34 -12.57 0.61
C LEU A 169 3.97 -13.96 0.58
N ASP A 170 4.17 -14.51 -0.60
CA ASP A 170 4.72 -15.85 -0.79
C ASP A 170 6.25 -15.86 -0.84
N GLY A 171 6.90 -14.69 -0.97
CA GLY A 171 8.33 -14.60 -1.28
C GLY A 171 8.65 -15.31 -2.60
N LYS A 172 7.83 -15.11 -3.65
CA LYS A 172 7.98 -15.77 -4.96
C LYS A 172 8.40 -14.74 -6.02
N PHE A 173 9.53 -14.08 -5.80
CA PHE A 173 9.95 -12.97 -6.65
C PHE A 173 10.37 -13.42 -8.04
N THR A 174 11.20 -14.47 -8.10
CA THR A 174 11.73 -15.05 -9.34
C THR A 174 10.61 -15.61 -10.22
N GLU A 175 9.67 -16.37 -9.62
CA GLU A 175 8.46 -16.86 -10.30
C GLU A 175 7.60 -15.69 -10.81
N GLY A 176 7.49 -14.62 -10.00
CA GLY A 176 6.75 -13.41 -10.33
C GLY A 176 7.27 -12.66 -11.56
N LEU A 177 8.54 -12.82 -11.96
CA LEU A 177 9.12 -12.13 -13.13
C LEU A 177 8.46 -12.54 -14.46
N SER A 178 8.02 -13.79 -14.59
CA SER A 178 7.25 -14.24 -15.76
C SER A 178 5.93 -13.45 -15.87
N TYR A 179 5.25 -13.28 -14.73
CA TYR A 179 4.01 -12.52 -14.66
C TYR A 179 4.24 -11.02 -14.91
N VAL A 180 5.31 -10.44 -14.35
CA VAL A 180 5.72 -9.05 -14.63
C VAL A 180 5.91 -8.83 -16.13
N SER A 181 6.57 -9.77 -16.83
CA SER A 181 6.82 -9.65 -18.27
C SER A 181 5.52 -9.60 -19.09
N GLN A 182 4.51 -10.37 -18.70
CA GLN A 182 3.17 -10.28 -19.30
C GLN A 182 2.47 -8.97 -18.93
N LEU A 183 2.49 -8.61 -17.64
CA LEU A 183 1.83 -7.42 -17.11
C LEU A 183 2.33 -6.14 -17.79
N VAL A 184 3.64 -5.99 -18.01
CA VAL A 184 4.22 -4.82 -18.69
C VAL A 184 3.68 -4.69 -20.12
N LYS A 185 3.48 -5.80 -20.83
CA LYS A 185 2.87 -5.79 -22.18
C LYS A 185 1.40 -5.39 -22.12
N GLU A 186 0.67 -5.86 -21.12
CA GLU A 186 -0.74 -5.52 -20.93
C GLU A 186 -0.93 -4.06 -20.48
N LEU A 187 -0.06 -3.54 -19.63
CA LEU A 187 -0.08 -2.16 -19.13
C LEU A 187 -0.05 -1.13 -20.27
N LYS A 188 0.69 -1.40 -21.35
CA LYS A 188 0.71 -0.55 -22.55
C LYS A 188 -0.68 -0.32 -23.16
N LYS A 189 -1.58 -1.30 -23.06
CA LYS A 189 -2.97 -1.18 -23.56
C LYS A 189 -3.83 -0.23 -22.72
N TYR A 190 -3.38 0.10 -21.51
CA TYR A 190 -4.06 0.97 -20.56
C TYR A 190 -3.36 2.31 -20.34
N GLU A 191 -2.23 2.57 -21.01
CA GLU A 191 -1.38 3.76 -20.78
C GLU A 191 -2.16 5.08 -20.88
N PHE A 192 -3.08 5.21 -21.84
CA PHE A 192 -3.94 6.39 -21.99
C PHE A 192 -5.23 6.36 -21.16
N LYS A 193 -5.49 5.27 -20.43
CA LYS A 193 -6.69 5.06 -19.60
C LYS A 193 -6.43 5.19 -18.11
N ILE A 194 -5.16 5.16 -17.69
CA ILE A 194 -4.76 5.21 -16.28
C ILE A 194 -3.94 6.47 -16.03
N ASP A 195 -4.13 7.07 -14.87
CA ASP A 195 -3.33 8.23 -14.48
C ASP A 195 -1.88 7.84 -14.13
N ALA A 196 -1.02 8.87 -14.02
CA ALA A 196 0.39 8.69 -13.68
C ALA A 196 0.60 8.02 -12.31
N HIS A 197 -0.36 8.17 -11.37
CA HIS A 197 -0.26 7.58 -10.04
C HIS A 197 -0.38 6.06 -10.08
N HIS A 198 -1.37 5.52 -10.80
CA HIS A 198 -1.52 4.07 -10.94
C HIS A 198 -0.32 3.45 -11.67
N THR A 199 0.21 4.13 -12.69
CA THR A 199 1.44 3.71 -13.38
C THR A 199 2.64 3.68 -12.43
N MET A 200 2.81 4.71 -11.60
CA MET A 200 3.87 4.76 -10.58
C MET A 200 3.77 3.57 -9.60
N VAL A 201 2.56 3.25 -9.11
CA VAL A 201 2.35 2.12 -8.20
C VAL A 201 2.76 0.79 -8.86
N PHE A 202 2.45 0.59 -10.14
CA PHE A 202 2.93 -0.59 -10.86
C PHE A 202 4.44 -0.62 -11.00
N TYR A 203 5.08 0.47 -11.44
CA TYR A 203 6.52 0.52 -11.55
C TYR A 203 7.21 0.22 -10.21
N TYR A 204 6.67 0.71 -9.10
CA TYR A 204 7.24 0.44 -7.79
C TYR A 204 7.15 -1.03 -7.41
N LYS A 205 5.97 -1.65 -7.60
CA LYS A 205 5.79 -3.09 -7.33
C LYS A 205 6.64 -3.95 -8.27
N ILE A 206 6.77 -3.57 -9.54
CA ILE A 206 7.63 -4.25 -10.50
C ILE A 206 9.09 -4.16 -10.07
N ALA A 207 9.56 -2.97 -9.66
CA ALA A 207 10.91 -2.79 -9.11
C ALA A 207 11.15 -3.68 -7.89
N CYS A 208 10.21 -3.72 -6.94
CA CYS A 208 10.28 -4.61 -5.78
C CYS A 208 10.37 -6.10 -6.19
N MET A 209 9.70 -6.49 -7.28
CA MET A 209 9.79 -7.85 -7.82
C MET A 209 11.21 -8.17 -8.30
N TYR A 210 11.80 -7.27 -9.09
CA TYR A 210 13.18 -7.42 -9.56
C TYR A 210 14.20 -7.39 -8.41
N PHE A 211 14.03 -6.49 -7.45
CA PHE A 211 14.87 -6.41 -6.26
C PHE A 211 14.85 -7.72 -5.46
N GLY A 212 13.66 -8.25 -5.15
CA GLY A 212 13.53 -9.50 -4.41
C GLY A 212 14.07 -10.72 -5.16
N ALA A 213 14.11 -10.67 -6.49
CA ALA A 213 14.73 -11.66 -7.37
C ALA A 213 16.24 -11.43 -7.63
N ASN A 214 16.87 -10.52 -6.88
CA ASN A 214 18.29 -10.15 -7.01
C ASN A 214 18.67 -9.60 -8.40
N ARG A 215 17.72 -8.99 -9.10
CA ARG A 215 17.91 -8.29 -10.39
C ARG A 215 17.94 -6.78 -10.17
N ASN A 216 19.04 -6.31 -9.60
CA ASN A 216 19.15 -4.96 -9.07
C ASN A 216 19.16 -3.86 -10.14
N GLU A 217 19.77 -4.11 -11.30
CA GLU A 217 19.77 -3.16 -12.42
C GLU A 217 18.36 -2.90 -12.97
N ASP A 218 17.53 -3.95 -13.09
CA ASP A 218 16.13 -3.78 -13.51
C ASP A 218 15.31 -3.07 -12.44
N CYS A 219 15.59 -3.32 -11.15
CA CYS A 219 14.99 -2.56 -10.07
C CYS A 219 15.28 -1.06 -10.24
N ILE A 220 16.55 -0.68 -10.45
CA ILE A 220 16.96 0.70 -10.70
C ILE A 220 16.20 1.27 -11.90
N PHE A 221 16.17 0.55 -13.03
CA PHE A 221 15.46 0.99 -14.24
C PHE A 221 13.98 1.35 -13.98
N TYR A 222 13.24 0.53 -13.22
CA TYR A 222 11.84 0.83 -12.91
C TYR A 222 11.66 1.92 -11.86
N VAL A 223 12.55 2.01 -10.88
CA VAL A 223 12.52 3.07 -9.85
C VAL A 223 12.86 4.43 -10.46
N GLU A 224 13.78 4.51 -11.41
CA GLU A 224 14.12 5.73 -12.11
C GLU A 224 12.95 6.30 -12.92
N LYS A 225 12.10 5.44 -13.49
CA LYS A 225 10.84 5.88 -14.14
C LYS A 225 9.92 6.65 -13.19
N ILE A 226 9.99 6.35 -11.89
CA ILE A 226 9.24 7.04 -10.85
C ILE A 226 9.97 8.33 -10.46
N ILE A 227 11.26 8.23 -10.13
CA ILE A 227 12.08 9.35 -9.64
C ILE A 227 12.17 10.49 -10.66
N ASN A 228 12.24 10.18 -11.95
CA ASN A 228 12.42 11.16 -13.01
C ASN A 228 11.12 11.78 -13.54
N ASN A 229 9.96 11.27 -13.09
CA ASN A 229 8.67 11.79 -13.53
C ASN A 229 8.28 13.04 -12.72
N LYS A 230 8.34 14.20 -13.38
CA LYS A 230 8.06 15.52 -12.79
C LYS A 230 6.58 15.84 -12.62
N ASP A 231 5.69 15.07 -13.27
CA ASP A 231 4.24 15.28 -13.20
C ASP A 231 3.62 14.64 -11.95
N LEU A 232 4.40 13.84 -11.21
CA LEU A 232 3.99 13.22 -9.97
C LEU A 232 3.96 14.25 -8.83
N LYS A 233 2.77 14.82 -8.61
CA LYS A 233 2.50 15.73 -7.47
C LYS A 233 1.81 15.04 -6.28
N MET A 234 1.41 13.78 -6.40
CA MET A 234 0.64 13.05 -5.37
C MET A 234 1.44 11.87 -4.79
N ARG A 235 1.25 11.61 -3.49
CA ARG A 235 1.92 10.55 -2.68
C ARG A 235 3.45 10.69 -2.57
N GLU A 236 3.86 11.71 -1.81
CA GLU A 236 5.26 12.03 -1.48
C GLU A 236 6.02 10.84 -0.88
N ASP A 237 5.33 10.02 -0.09
CA ASP A 237 5.87 8.85 0.57
C ASP A 237 6.33 7.79 -0.46
N LEU A 238 5.57 7.49 -1.51
CA LEU A 238 6.01 6.53 -2.53
C LEU A 238 7.26 7.00 -3.29
N LEU A 239 7.36 8.31 -3.57
CA LEU A 239 8.56 8.92 -4.14
C LEU A 239 9.77 8.78 -3.21
N CYS A 240 9.58 9.00 -1.91
CA CYS A 240 10.62 8.84 -0.91
C CYS A 240 11.11 7.39 -0.82
N PHE A 241 10.21 6.41 -0.75
CA PHE A 241 10.58 4.99 -0.71
C PHE A 241 11.15 4.48 -2.03
N SER A 242 10.76 5.07 -3.17
CA SER A 242 11.40 4.80 -4.45
C SER A 242 12.87 5.20 -4.41
N ARG A 243 13.21 6.39 -3.89
CA ARG A 243 14.61 6.83 -3.76
C ARG A 243 15.43 5.97 -2.80
N ILE A 244 14.85 5.54 -1.68
CA ILE A 244 15.50 4.61 -0.74
C ILE A 244 15.75 3.26 -1.41
N LEU A 245 14.75 2.70 -2.10
CA LEU A 245 14.92 1.45 -2.85
C LEU A 245 16.00 1.61 -3.93
N ASN A 246 16.06 2.76 -4.61
CA ASN A 246 17.11 3.05 -5.58
C ASN A 246 18.50 2.96 -4.94
N LEU A 247 18.69 3.63 -3.80
CA LEU A 247 19.96 3.61 -3.08
C LEU A 247 20.41 2.20 -2.72
N ILE A 248 19.48 1.39 -2.20
CA ILE A 248 19.77 0.01 -1.82
C ILE A 248 20.08 -0.81 -3.07
N ALA A 249 19.30 -0.68 -4.15
CA ALA A 249 19.53 -1.40 -5.39
C ALA A 249 20.88 -1.05 -6.05
N HIS A 250 21.29 0.22 -6.03
CA HIS A 250 22.63 0.62 -6.49
C HIS A 250 23.74 -0.04 -5.66
N TYR A 251 23.60 -0.05 -4.34
CA TYR A 251 24.52 -0.76 -3.46
C TYR A 251 24.59 -2.26 -3.79
N GLU A 252 23.43 -2.91 -3.94
CA GLU A 252 23.33 -4.33 -4.28
C GLU A 252 23.90 -4.68 -5.66
N ALA A 253 23.82 -3.76 -6.61
CA ALA A 253 24.39 -3.91 -7.95
C ALA A 253 25.92 -3.67 -7.98
N GLY A 254 26.51 -3.14 -6.90
CA GLY A 254 27.91 -2.70 -6.90
C GLY A 254 28.17 -1.47 -7.78
N ILE A 255 27.13 -0.67 -8.05
CA ILE A 255 27.24 0.57 -8.85
C ILE A 255 27.58 1.72 -7.90
N ASP A 256 28.87 1.95 -7.69
CA ASP A 256 29.42 2.86 -6.67
C ASP A 256 29.79 4.25 -7.19
N ALA A 257 30.05 4.40 -8.49
CA ALA A 257 30.60 5.63 -9.11
C ALA A 257 29.88 6.94 -8.74
N ASP A 258 28.57 6.91 -8.49
CA ASP A 258 27.76 8.09 -8.13
C ASP A 258 26.96 7.91 -6.82
N ILE A 259 27.28 6.90 -6.00
CA ILE A 259 26.47 6.56 -4.81
C ILE A 259 26.42 7.72 -3.80
N GLU A 260 27.53 8.46 -3.61
CA GLU A 260 27.56 9.61 -2.72
C GLU A 260 26.61 10.73 -3.15
N LYS A 261 26.59 11.04 -4.46
CA LYS A 261 25.67 12.04 -5.03
C LYS A 261 24.22 11.57 -4.88
N LEU A 262 23.96 10.28 -5.09
CA LEU A 262 22.64 9.70 -4.91
C LEU A 262 22.18 9.77 -3.44
N ILE A 263 23.07 9.53 -2.48
CA ILE A 263 22.79 9.64 -1.03
C ILE A 263 22.42 11.09 -0.68
N VAL A 264 23.24 12.06 -1.11
CA VAL A 264 23.00 13.49 -0.84
C VAL A 264 21.68 13.97 -1.45
N SER A 265 21.42 13.60 -2.72
CA SER A 265 20.18 13.99 -3.41
C SER A 265 18.95 13.36 -2.75
N THR A 266 19.04 12.10 -2.34
CA THR A 266 17.97 11.40 -1.62
C THR A 266 17.69 12.06 -0.27
N TYR A 267 18.73 12.33 0.53
CA TYR A 267 18.59 13.02 1.82
C TYR A 267 17.90 14.38 1.66
N LYS A 268 18.36 15.21 0.71
CA LYS A 268 17.76 16.53 0.43
C LYS A 268 16.29 16.41 0.04
N PHE A 269 15.94 15.40 -0.76
CA PHE A 269 14.56 15.17 -1.18
C PHE A 269 13.67 14.77 -0.01
N LEU A 270 14.08 13.78 0.80
CA LEU A 270 13.31 13.33 1.96
C LEU A 270 13.13 14.44 3.00
N PHE A 271 14.16 15.26 3.21
CA PHE A 271 14.08 16.43 4.07
C PHE A 271 13.05 17.44 3.56
N LYS A 272 13.06 17.75 2.26
CA LYS A 272 12.10 18.68 1.63
C LYS A 272 10.65 18.20 1.74
N MET A 273 10.42 16.88 1.64
CA MET A 273 9.07 16.29 1.70
C MET A 273 8.56 16.08 3.14
N ASN A 274 9.33 16.48 4.17
CA ASN A 274 8.99 16.21 5.56
C ASN A 274 8.64 14.71 5.78
N ASP A 275 9.43 13.83 5.17
CA ASP A 275 9.32 12.36 5.21
C ASP A 275 10.63 11.72 5.71
N LEU A 276 11.46 12.51 6.39
CA LEU A 276 12.70 12.05 6.97
C LEU A 276 12.46 11.54 8.41
N HIS A 277 11.72 10.43 8.51
CA HIS A 277 11.41 9.75 9.77
C HIS A 277 12.60 8.91 10.26
N GLN A 278 12.49 8.31 11.45
CA GLN A 278 13.62 7.67 12.13
C GLN A 278 14.20 6.50 11.33
N VAL A 279 13.34 5.68 10.71
CA VAL A 279 13.78 4.56 9.86
C VAL A 279 14.60 5.08 8.67
N GLN A 280 14.11 6.10 7.96
CA GLN A 280 14.77 6.70 6.79
C GLN A 280 16.10 7.37 7.18
N ARG A 281 16.15 8.07 8.32
CA ARG A 281 17.38 8.69 8.83
C ARG A 281 18.46 7.65 9.10
N LYS A 282 18.08 6.57 9.81
CA LYS A 282 19.01 5.47 10.13
C LYS A 282 19.50 4.77 8.86
N MET A 283 18.60 4.54 7.91
CA MET A 283 18.95 3.95 6.60
C MET A 283 19.92 4.81 5.80
N ILE A 284 19.64 6.10 5.64
CA ILE A 284 20.53 7.01 4.89
C ILE A 284 21.88 7.14 5.60
N LEU A 285 21.89 7.27 6.93
CA LEU A 285 23.14 7.36 7.70
C LEU A 285 23.97 6.08 7.55
N PHE A 286 23.33 4.92 7.59
CA PHE A 286 23.99 3.64 7.37
C PHE A 286 24.63 3.57 5.97
N LEU A 287 23.86 3.88 4.93
CA LEU A 287 24.35 3.87 3.54
C LEU A 287 25.49 4.88 3.33
N LYS A 288 25.40 6.05 3.95
CA LYS A 288 26.48 7.06 3.92
C LYS A 288 27.77 6.56 4.53
N ASN A 289 27.69 5.78 5.60
CA ASN A 289 28.87 5.28 6.30
C ASN A 289 29.40 3.98 5.71
N LEU A 290 28.68 3.37 4.76
CA LEU A 290 28.95 2.01 4.31
C LEU A 290 30.28 1.87 3.57
N SER A 291 30.69 2.89 2.82
CA SER A 291 32.01 2.97 2.17
C SER A 291 33.19 2.98 3.15
N ASN A 292 32.94 3.33 4.42
CA ASN A 292 33.96 3.37 5.48
C ASN A 292 34.00 2.07 6.31
N ILE A 293 33.18 1.07 5.98
CA ILE A 293 33.10 -0.19 6.73
C ILE A 293 33.95 -1.25 6.03
N TYR A 294 34.90 -1.83 6.76
CA TYR A 294 35.70 -2.94 6.23
C TYR A 294 34.83 -4.18 5.97
N PRO A 295 35.15 -5.00 4.96
CA PRO A 295 34.38 -6.21 4.62
C PRO A 295 34.13 -7.14 5.82
N GLN A 296 35.12 -7.33 6.71
CA GLN A 296 34.97 -8.18 7.90
C GLN A 296 33.96 -7.63 8.94
N ASP A 297 33.71 -6.32 8.97
CA ASP A 297 32.81 -5.67 9.91
C ASP A 297 31.43 -5.38 9.32
N LEU A 298 31.26 -5.56 8.00
CA LEU A 298 30.02 -5.31 7.30
C LEU A 298 28.85 -6.11 7.86
N LYS A 299 29.06 -7.40 8.17
CA LYS A 299 28.03 -8.24 8.81
C LYS A 299 27.62 -7.69 10.18
N LYS A 300 28.56 -7.22 11.00
CA LYS A 300 28.25 -6.61 12.31
C LYS A 300 27.45 -5.31 12.14
N ALA A 301 27.77 -4.53 11.12
CA ALA A 301 27.04 -3.30 10.81
C ALA A 301 25.58 -3.58 10.40
N PHE A 302 25.34 -4.61 9.58
CA PHE A 302 23.97 -5.05 9.26
C PHE A 302 23.20 -5.52 10.49
N ILE A 303 23.83 -6.30 11.39
CA ILE A 303 23.21 -6.73 12.65
C ILE A 303 22.81 -5.51 13.50
N LYS A 304 23.71 -4.53 13.63
CA LYS A 304 23.43 -3.30 14.37
C LYS A 304 22.26 -2.53 13.77
N LEU A 305 22.28 -2.29 12.45
CA LEU A 305 21.18 -1.59 11.78
C LEU A 305 19.86 -2.36 11.93
N HIS A 306 19.86 -3.69 11.77
CA HIS A 306 18.67 -4.51 11.95
C HIS A 306 18.06 -4.33 13.34
N ALA A 307 18.87 -4.44 14.39
CA ALA A 307 18.41 -4.23 15.77
C ALA A 307 17.85 -2.81 15.97
N GLU A 308 18.49 -1.79 15.41
CA GLU A 308 18.03 -0.40 15.49
C GLU A 308 16.72 -0.14 14.72
N LEU A 309 16.45 -0.85 13.63
CA LEU A 309 15.21 -0.71 12.87
C LEU A 309 14.08 -1.56 13.44
N LYS A 310 14.39 -2.73 13.99
CA LYS A 310 13.43 -3.70 14.52
C LYS A 310 12.52 -3.09 15.60
N ILE A 311 13.04 -2.17 16.41
CA ILE A 311 12.26 -1.48 17.45
C ILE A 311 11.10 -0.65 16.88
N TYR A 312 11.18 -0.24 15.61
CA TYR A 312 10.15 0.55 14.95
C TYR A 312 9.09 -0.29 14.23
N GLU A 313 9.26 -1.62 14.16
CA GLU A 313 8.35 -2.52 13.42
C GLU A 313 6.90 -2.38 13.90
N ASN A 314 6.69 -2.21 15.21
CA ASN A 314 5.38 -2.04 15.82
C ASN A 314 5.10 -0.61 16.30
N HIS A 315 5.98 0.35 15.97
CA HIS A 315 5.81 1.72 16.40
C HIS A 315 4.62 2.37 15.65
N PRO A 316 3.73 3.11 16.34
CA PRO A 316 2.47 3.58 15.77
C PRO A 316 2.62 4.41 14.48
N PHE A 317 3.69 5.22 14.41
CA PHE A 317 3.96 6.12 13.28
C PHE A 317 5.04 5.59 12.31
N GLU A 318 6.21 5.20 12.83
CA GLU A 318 7.38 4.73 12.06
C GLU A 318 7.15 3.40 11.30
N ARG A 319 6.20 2.56 11.72
CA ARG A 319 5.98 1.25 11.08
C ARG A 319 5.64 1.33 9.58
N ARG A 320 5.17 2.49 9.11
CA ARG A 320 4.87 2.76 7.70
C ARG A 320 6.03 2.44 6.76
N ALA A 321 7.27 2.58 7.22
CA ALA A 321 8.44 2.29 6.40
C ALA A 321 8.49 0.82 5.94
N PHE A 322 8.04 -0.09 6.80
CA PHE A 322 8.00 -1.53 6.53
C PHE A 322 6.83 -1.94 5.62
N LEU A 323 5.88 -1.04 5.33
CA LEU A 323 4.78 -1.30 4.41
C LEU A 323 5.21 -1.19 2.94
N TYR A 324 6.18 -0.32 2.67
CA TYR A 324 6.67 -0.04 1.32
C TYR A 324 7.84 -0.93 0.93
N LEU A 325 8.75 -1.18 1.87
CA LEU A 325 9.93 -2.02 1.66
C LEU A 325 10.18 -2.89 2.90
N ASP A 326 10.26 -4.22 2.71
CA ASP A 326 10.63 -5.15 3.78
C ASP A 326 12.14 -5.11 4.03
N ILE A 327 12.59 -3.96 4.55
CA ILE A 327 14.00 -3.68 4.83
C ILE A 327 14.58 -4.63 5.87
N LEU A 328 13.76 -5.14 6.79
CA LEU A 328 14.18 -6.11 7.79
C LEU A 328 14.53 -7.45 7.14
N SER A 329 13.69 -7.95 6.22
CA SER A 329 14.01 -9.16 5.44
C SER A 329 15.23 -8.97 4.56
N TRP A 330 15.45 -7.77 4.00
CA TRP A 330 16.69 -7.47 3.28
C TRP A 330 17.92 -7.52 4.19
N LEU A 331 17.89 -6.89 5.36
CA LEU A 331 19.00 -6.92 6.32
C LEU A 331 19.30 -8.35 6.80
N GLU A 332 18.26 -9.13 7.11
CA GLU A 332 18.40 -10.54 7.49
C GLU A 332 19.03 -11.37 6.37
N SER A 333 18.70 -11.09 5.10
CA SER A 333 19.33 -11.74 3.94
C SER A 333 20.86 -11.53 3.93
N LYS A 334 21.32 -10.33 4.33
CA LYS A 334 22.75 -9.99 4.44
C LYS A 334 23.42 -10.61 5.65
N ILE A 335 22.71 -10.70 6.77
CA ILE A 335 23.23 -11.30 8.00
C ILE A 335 23.39 -12.82 7.83
N GLU A 336 22.42 -13.47 7.21
CA GLU A 336 22.36 -14.92 7.02
C GLU A 336 23.03 -15.41 5.73
N ASN A 337 23.45 -14.50 4.85
CA ASN A 337 23.98 -14.80 3.52
C ASN A 337 23.02 -15.67 2.70
N LYS A 338 21.75 -15.26 2.64
CA LYS A 338 20.66 -15.90 1.89
C LYS A 338 20.02 -14.88 0.96
N SER A 339 19.27 -15.34 -0.05
CA SER A 339 18.46 -14.42 -0.85
C SER A 339 17.30 -13.83 -0.04
N VAL A 340 16.90 -12.59 -0.38
CA VAL A 340 15.70 -11.95 0.19
C VAL A 340 14.47 -12.83 -0.01
N GLU A 341 14.37 -13.46 -1.20
CA GLU A 341 13.34 -14.43 -1.54
C GLU A 341 13.24 -15.56 -0.49
N LEU A 342 14.36 -16.20 -0.15
CA LEU A 342 14.39 -17.31 0.78
C LEU A 342 14.00 -16.88 2.21
N ILE A 343 14.45 -15.71 2.66
CA ILE A 343 14.09 -15.16 3.97
C ILE A 343 12.58 -14.93 4.06
N ILE A 344 11.98 -14.31 3.04
CA ILE A 344 10.54 -14.04 3.03
C ILE A 344 9.73 -15.35 2.94
N GLN A 345 10.16 -16.34 2.16
CA GLN A 345 9.53 -17.66 2.15
C GLN A 345 9.56 -18.34 3.52
N GLN A 346 10.68 -18.25 4.25
CA GLN A 346 10.82 -18.80 5.59
C GLN A 346 9.85 -18.11 6.57
N LYS A 347 9.77 -16.77 6.54
CA LYS A 347 8.80 -16.01 7.34
C LYS A 347 7.35 -16.36 6.98
N ALA A 348 7.04 -16.47 5.69
CA ALA A 348 5.70 -16.79 5.23
C ALA A 348 5.23 -18.16 5.73
N LYS A 349 6.10 -19.16 5.81
CA LYS A 349 5.78 -20.48 6.37
C LYS A 349 5.37 -20.42 7.84
N LEU A 350 5.95 -19.51 8.63
CA LEU A 350 5.62 -19.33 10.05
C LEU A 350 4.26 -18.65 10.27
N LEU A 351 3.77 -17.90 9.28
CA LEU A 351 2.50 -17.18 9.33
C LEU A 351 1.31 -18.02 8.88
N VAL A 352 1.54 -19.21 8.30
CA VAL A 352 0.49 -20.17 7.97
C VAL A 352 0.17 -20.97 9.24
N LYS A 353 -0.65 -20.37 10.12
CA LYS A 353 -1.41 -21.09 11.16
C LYS A 353 -2.90 -20.94 10.89
#